data_AF-A0A162KY77-F1
#
_entry.id   AF-A0A162KY77-F1
#
_cell.length_a   1.000
_cell.length_b   1.000
_cell.length_c   1.000
_cell.angle_alpha   90.00
_cell.angle_beta   90.00
_cell.angle_gamma   90.00
#
_symmetry.space_group_name_H-M   'P 1'
#
loop_
_entity.id
_entity.type
_entity.pdbx_description
1 polymer ?
#
loop_
_entity_poly.entity_id
_entity_poly.type
_entity_poly.pdbx_seq_one_letter_code
_entity_poly.pdbx_strand_id
1 'polypeptide(L)'
;MGFFSAKERSYRLVHRKWPTISRKATVWLMPLELAGLISVLVIYGIAQPDLYRTKMWQIGYDNGLNSNPNMILYAYANFKPLPKVPLIWSSTLTNFNVAISVISLFFLLAKLIAFIMKLWFPIVAVFVNMALLALYTVSVYGQIGPDYADPRYPSPAAWYFRQGCGLAKRYGAYKSCQIAQGSLAATFYMHVLYILNLGFAIYAMWPRKGSHFEDESDAESIHSTPNLKDTEMQAFTSTPFTPRTQAFHTLDRKLPLRQEVREYR
;
A
#
# COMPACT_ATOMS: atom_id res chain seq x y z
N MET A 1 7.86 -53.00 -10.13
CA MET A 1 6.70 -52.31 -10.72
C MET A 1 5.74 -51.99 -9.59
N GLY A 2 5.63 -50.79 -9.03
CA GLY A 2 5.90 -49.44 -9.53
C GLY A 2 4.58 -48.68 -9.52
N PHE A 3 4.17 -48.09 -8.39
CA PHE A 3 3.07 -47.11 -8.32
C PHE A 3 3.26 -46.14 -7.15
N PHE A 4 4.32 -45.34 -7.18
CA PHE A 4 4.32 -44.06 -6.48
C PHE A 4 3.64 -43.03 -7.40
N SER A 5 2.40 -42.68 -7.07
CA SER A 5 1.64 -41.62 -7.76
C SER A 5 2.21 -40.26 -7.40
N ALA A 6 3.20 -39.80 -8.17
CA ALA A 6 3.70 -38.44 -8.11
C ALA A 6 2.66 -37.49 -8.74
N LYS A 7 1.77 -36.93 -7.91
CA LYS A 7 1.02 -35.72 -8.26
C LYS A 7 1.69 -34.52 -7.61
N GLU A 8 2.89 -34.19 -8.07
CA GLU A 8 3.55 -32.93 -7.71
C GLU A 8 2.74 -31.76 -8.29
N ARG A 9 1.93 -31.14 -7.44
CA ARG A 9 1.37 -29.82 -7.72
C ARG A 9 2.50 -28.81 -7.69
N SER A 10 3.04 -28.47 -8.86
CA SER A 10 4.01 -27.37 -9.01
C SER A 10 3.35 -26.06 -8.59
N TYR A 11 3.52 -25.66 -7.32
CA TYR A 11 3.04 -24.39 -6.79
C TYR A 11 3.87 -23.24 -7.39
N ARG A 12 3.25 -22.44 -8.27
CA ARG A 12 3.91 -21.28 -8.89
C ARG A 12 3.82 -20.06 -7.96
N LEU A 13 4.78 -19.94 -7.04
CA LEU A 13 4.91 -18.81 -6.10
C LEU A 13 4.90 -17.43 -6.80
N VAL A 14 5.52 -17.35 -7.98
CA VAL A 14 5.82 -16.07 -8.65
C VAL A 14 4.63 -15.50 -9.42
N HIS A 15 3.81 -16.35 -10.06
CA HIS A 15 2.76 -15.93 -11.00
C HIS A 15 1.35 -16.19 -10.47
N ARG A 16 1.13 -15.97 -9.17
CA ARG A 16 -0.18 -16.17 -8.55
C ARG A 16 -1.10 -14.97 -8.79
N LYS A 17 -2.30 -15.23 -9.35
CA LYS A 17 -3.37 -14.23 -9.49
C LYS A 17 -3.96 -13.87 -8.12
N TRP A 18 -4.45 -12.64 -7.99
CA TRP A 18 -5.13 -12.17 -6.77
C TRP A 18 -6.51 -12.82 -6.61
N PRO A 19 -6.85 -13.35 -5.42
CA PRO A 19 -8.22 -13.71 -5.10
C PRO A 19 -9.15 -12.50 -5.22
N THR A 20 -10.39 -12.71 -5.65
CA THR A 20 -11.40 -11.65 -5.88
C THR A 20 -11.61 -10.76 -4.64
N ILE A 21 -11.65 -11.35 -3.45
CA ILE A 21 -11.78 -10.64 -2.17
C ILE A 21 -10.58 -9.73 -1.92
N SER A 22 -9.36 -10.26 -1.99
CA SER A 22 -8.13 -9.46 -1.79
C SER A 22 -7.95 -8.39 -2.87
N ARG A 23 -8.36 -8.65 -4.11
CA ARG A 23 -8.34 -7.67 -5.21
C ARG A 23 -9.27 -6.51 -4.90
N LYS A 24 -10.53 -6.78 -4.54
CA LYS A 24 -11.51 -5.74 -4.16
C LYS A 24 -11.03 -4.95 -2.93
N ALA A 25 -10.53 -5.65 -1.90
CA ALA A 25 -10.00 -5.00 -0.70
C ALA A 25 -8.83 -4.07 -1.01
N THR A 26 -7.88 -4.50 -1.85
CA THR A 26 -6.73 -3.66 -2.26
C THR A 26 -7.19 -2.41 -3.00
N VAL A 27 -8.21 -2.52 -3.87
CA VAL A 27 -8.78 -1.36 -4.58
C VAL A 27 -9.40 -0.35 -3.61
N TRP A 28 -10.14 -0.82 -2.60
CA TRP A 28 -10.75 0.05 -1.59
C TRP A 28 -9.73 0.65 -0.62
N LEU A 29 -8.63 -0.04 -0.34
CA LEU A 29 -7.58 0.45 0.55
C LEU A 29 -6.71 1.53 -0.11
N MET A 30 -6.58 1.57 -1.44
CA MET A 30 -5.80 2.60 -2.14
C MET A 30 -6.26 4.05 -1.89
N PRO A 31 -7.55 4.41 -2.01
CA PRO A 31 -7.99 5.78 -1.70
C PRO A 31 -7.86 6.10 -0.20
N LEU A 32 -8.03 5.12 0.68
CA LEU A 32 -7.82 5.31 2.13
C LEU A 32 -6.34 5.55 2.46
N GLU A 33 -5.44 4.86 1.77
CA GLU A 33 -3.99 5.06 1.83
C GLU A 33 -3.61 6.45 1.32
N LEU A 34 -4.21 6.91 0.22
CA LEU A 34 -4.01 8.27 -0.31
C LEU A 34 -4.44 9.34 0.69
N ALA A 35 -5.62 9.20 1.29
CA ALA A 35 -6.13 10.16 2.28
C ALA A 35 -5.19 10.26 3.51
N GLY A 36 -4.70 9.11 3.98
CA GLY A 36 -3.71 9.07 5.05
C GLY A 36 -2.36 9.68 4.64
N LEU A 37 -1.91 9.41 3.41
CA LEU A 37 -0.65 9.94 2.89
C LEU A 37 -0.64 11.45 2.77
N ILE A 38 -1.71 12.05 2.24
CA ILE A 38 -1.87 13.50 2.20
C ILE A 38 -1.76 14.08 3.62
N SER A 39 -2.43 13.44 4.58
CA SER A 39 -2.42 13.88 5.99
C SER A 39 -1.01 13.86 6.59
N VAL A 40 -0.27 12.74 6.45
CA VAL A 40 1.11 12.65 7.00
C VAL A 40 2.10 13.55 6.26
N LEU A 41 1.98 13.70 4.93
CA LEU A 41 2.84 14.58 4.14
C LEU A 41 2.70 16.03 4.57
N VAL A 42 1.45 16.51 4.75
CA VAL A 42 1.19 17.88 5.20
C VAL A 42 1.72 18.09 6.61
N ILE A 43 1.39 17.21 7.56
CA ILE A 43 1.79 17.38 8.95
C ILE A 43 3.31 17.33 9.10
N TYR A 44 3.99 16.38 8.44
CA TYR A 44 5.44 16.26 8.51
C TYR A 44 6.18 17.33 7.71
N GLY A 45 5.61 17.78 6.59
CA GLY A 45 6.16 18.89 5.82
C GLY A 45 6.19 20.19 6.61
N ILE A 46 5.11 20.51 7.34
CA ILE A 46 5.06 21.71 8.20
C ILE A 46 5.92 21.52 9.46
N ALA A 47 6.09 20.29 9.94
CA ALA A 47 6.90 20.02 11.14
C ALA A 47 8.41 20.24 10.95
N GLN A 48 8.92 20.13 9.72
CA GLN A 48 10.31 20.41 9.35
C GLN A 48 10.60 21.93 9.31
N PRO A 49 11.79 22.39 9.76
CA PRO A 49 12.85 21.62 10.42
C PRO A 49 12.60 21.42 11.94
N ASP A 50 11.83 22.32 12.55
CA ASP A 50 11.49 22.28 13.98
C ASP A 50 10.30 23.20 14.31
N LEU A 51 9.08 22.83 13.89
CA LEU A 51 7.91 23.65 14.20
C LEU A 51 7.54 23.64 15.69
N TYR A 52 7.66 22.48 16.32
CA TYR A 52 7.18 22.28 17.69
C TYR A 52 8.09 21.44 18.57
N ARG A 53 9.11 20.76 18.04
CA ARG A 53 9.89 19.76 18.79
C ARG A 53 10.67 20.42 19.92
N THR A 54 11.46 21.46 19.62
CA THR A 54 12.24 22.16 20.67
C THR A 54 11.33 22.87 21.67
N LYS A 55 10.24 23.50 21.21
CA LYS A 55 9.30 24.19 22.11
C LYS A 55 8.58 23.22 23.04
N MET A 56 8.14 22.07 22.54
CA MET A 56 7.53 21.02 23.37
C MET A 56 8.54 20.38 24.32
N TRP A 57 9.80 20.23 23.89
CA TRP A 57 10.87 19.76 24.76
C TRP A 57 11.05 20.71 25.95
N GLN A 58 11.19 22.01 25.68
CA GLN A 58 11.37 23.05 26.70
C GLN A 58 10.19 23.15 27.67
N ILE A 59 8.95 23.14 27.17
CA ILE A 59 7.76 23.17 28.04
C ILE A 59 7.71 21.97 28.99
N GLY A 60 8.10 20.79 28.49
CA GLY A 60 8.21 19.60 29.35
C GLY A 60 9.23 19.81 30.46
N TYR A 61 10.37 20.42 30.15
CA TYR A 61 11.49 20.56 31.08
C TYR A 61 11.15 21.58 32.17
N ASP A 62 10.54 22.71 31.78
CA ASP A 62 10.06 23.74 32.70
C ASP A 62 9.07 23.18 33.74
N ASN A 63 8.41 22.06 33.43
CA ASN A 63 7.47 21.38 34.31
C ASN A 63 8.02 20.06 34.88
N GLY A 64 9.31 19.75 34.69
CA GLY A 64 9.96 18.54 35.21
C GLY A 64 9.45 17.23 34.60
N LEU A 65 8.96 17.25 33.36
CA LEU A 65 8.33 16.10 32.70
C LEU A 65 9.22 15.37 31.67
N ASN A 66 10.39 15.93 31.36
CA ASN A 66 11.38 15.38 30.44
C ASN A 66 12.76 16.02 30.68
N SER A 67 13.75 15.60 29.89
CA SER A 67 15.13 16.11 29.97
C SER A 67 15.27 17.57 29.50
N ASN A 68 16.40 18.21 29.79
CA ASN A 68 16.66 19.59 29.38
C ASN A 68 17.12 19.68 27.91
N PRO A 69 16.47 20.48 27.04
CA PRO A 69 16.95 20.71 25.66
C PRO A 69 18.37 21.32 25.59
N ASN A 70 18.76 22.10 26.59
CA ASN A 70 20.08 22.74 26.67
C ASN A 70 21.21 21.77 27.06
N MET A 71 20.93 20.49 27.27
CA MET A 71 21.95 19.46 27.56
C MET A 71 23.03 19.40 26.47
N ILE A 72 22.65 19.64 25.22
CA ILE A 72 23.56 19.62 24.06
C ILE A 72 24.52 20.82 24.15
N LEU A 73 23.97 22.02 24.37
CA LEU A 73 24.76 23.25 24.49
C LEU A 73 25.65 23.22 25.72
N TYR A 74 25.16 22.69 26.84
CA TYR A 74 25.95 22.51 28.05
C TYR A 74 27.13 21.57 27.82
N ALA A 75 26.91 20.41 27.18
CA ALA A 75 28.00 19.48 26.88
C ALA A 75 29.05 20.11 25.94
N TYR A 76 28.58 20.81 24.91
CA TYR A 76 29.45 21.53 23.98
C TYR A 76 30.30 22.61 24.67
N ALA A 77 29.68 23.45 25.50
CA ALA A 77 30.37 24.52 26.22
C ALA A 77 31.36 24.03 27.29
N ASN A 78 31.15 22.82 27.83
CA ASN A 78 32.01 22.22 28.85
C ASN A 78 32.97 21.16 28.30
N PHE A 79 33.13 21.05 26.97
CA PHE A 79 33.96 20.04 26.31
C PHE A 79 33.67 18.60 26.78
N LYS A 80 32.42 18.31 27.13
CA LYS A 80 31.95 16.99 27.53
C LYS A 80 31.46 16.22 26.29
N PRO A 81 31.50 14.87 26.31
CA PRO A 81 30.92 14.09 25.22
C PRO A 81 29.44 14.44 25.03
N LEU A 82 29.01 14.54 23.77
CA LEU A 82 27.65 14.89 23.42
C LEU A 82 26.68 13.85 24.01
N PRO A 83 25.68 14.27 24.80
CA PRO A 83 24.77 13.33 25.42
C PRO A 83 23.82 12.76 24.38
N LYS A 84 23.37 11.52 24.61
CA LYS A 84 22.46 10.84 23.70
C LYS A 84 21.07 11.49 23.77
N VAL A 85 20.72 12.23 22.71
CA VAL A 85 19.39 12.85 22.59
C VAL A 85 18.32 11.76 22.43
N PRO A 86 17.22 11.80 23.19
CA PRO A 86 16.10 10.89 23.03
C PRO A 86 15.53 10.97 21.61
N LEU A 87 15.15 9.82 21.04
CA LEU A 87 14.69 9.74 19.64
C LEU A 87 13.52 10.69 19.35
N ILE A 88 12.60 10.85 20.30
CA ILE A 88 11.44 11.73 20.20
C ILE A 88 11.80 13.21 20.00
N TRP A 89 12.89 13.67 20.61
CA TRP A 89 13.37 15.05 20.52
C TRP A 89 14.45 15.24 19.45
N SER A 90 14.76 14.19 18.70
CA SER A 90 15.80 14.22 17.68
C SER A 90 15.30 14.76 16.34
N SER A 91 16.20 15.42 15.59
CA SER A 91 15.93 15.78 14.19
C SER A 91 15.87 14.56 13.27
N THR A 92 16.58 13.50 13.64
CA THR A 92 16.56 12.21 12.93
C THR A 92 15.14 11.67 12.80
N LEU A 93 14.31 11.72 13.85
CA LEU A 93 12.93 11.25 13.79
C LEU A 93 12.06 12.11 12.87
N THR A 94 12.19 13.44 12.94
CA THR A 94 11.44 14.35 12.04
C THR A 94 11.82 14.11 10.57
N ASN A 95 13.11 14.00 10.28
CA ASN A 95 13.62 13.71 8.93
C ASN A 95 13.17 12.34 8.44
N PHE A 96 13.22 11.33 9.31
CA PHE A 96 12.74 9.98 9.02
C PHE A 96 11.25 9.98 8.66
N ASN A 97 10.42 10.67 9.44
CA ASN A 97 8.97 10.77 9.20
C ASN A 97 8.63 11.43 7.85
N VAL A 98 9.39 12.45 7.46
CA VAL A 98 9.25 13.07 6.13
C VAL A 98 9.67 12.08 5.05
N ALA A 99 10.83 11.44 5.19
CA ALA A 99 11.35 10.49 4.23
C ALA A 99 10.38 9.31 4.01
N ILE A 100 9.84 8.71 5.08
CA ILE A 100 8.87 7.61 4.95
C ILE A 100 7.58 8.07 4.26
N SER A 101 7.13 9.31 4.49
CA SER A 101 5.92 9.83 3.83
C SER A 101 6.11 10.00 2.32
N VAL A 102 7.28 10.48 1.90
CA VAL A 102 7.67 10.60 0.48
C VAL A 102 7.85 9.22 -0.15
N ILE A 103 8.55 8.31 0.51
CA ILE A 103 8.74 6.92 0.03
C ILE A 103 7.38 6.23 -0.13
N SER A 104 6.48 6.40 0.83
CA SER A 104 5.14 5.82 0.77
C SER A 104 4.31 6.38 -0.39
N LEU A 105 4.44 7.67 -0.70
CA LEU A 105 3.81 8.27 -1.88
C LEU A 105 4.30 7.62 -3.17
N PHE A 106 5.62 7.46 -3.34
CA PHE A 106 6.18 6.77 -4.51
C PHE A 106 5.67 5.33 -4.62
N PHE A 107 5.59 4.60 -3.50
CA PHE A 107 5.03 3.24 -3.51
C PHE A 107 3.55 3.21 -3.85
N LEU A 108 2.74 4.14 -3.37
CA LEU A 108 1.33 4.22 -3.75
C LEU A 108 1.16 4.47 -5.25
N LEU A 109 1.96 5.38 -5.83
CA LEU A 109 1.93 5.66 -7.27
C LEU A 109 2.40 4.45 -8.09
N ALA A 110 3.49 3.80 -7.67
CA ALA A 110 3.98 2.58 -8.31
C ALA A 110 2.96 1.43 -8.21
N LYS A 111 2.31 1.28 -7.04
CA LYS A 111 1.23 0.31 -6.81
C LYS A 111 0.04 0.56 -7.73
N LEU A 112 -0.37 1.82 -7.92
CA LEU A 112 -1.45 2.17 -8.84
C LEU A 112 -1.13 1.76 -10.29
N ILE A 113 0.08 2.10 -10.78
CA ILE A 113 0.52 1.74 -12.13
C ILE A 113 0.61 0.22 -12.29
N ALA A 114 1.23 -0.47 -11.33
CA ALA A 114 1.36 -1.92 -11.35
C ALA A 114 0.00 -2.63 -11.28
N PHE A 115 -0.98 -2.04 -10.59
CA PHE A 115 -2.34 -2.54 -10.54
C PHE A 115 -3.04 -2.41 -11.90
N ILE A 116 -2.91 -1.26 -12.58
CA ILE A 116 -3.47 -1.05 -13.93
C ILE A 116 -2.82 -2.00 -14.94
N MET A 117 -1.51 -2.16 -14.89
CA MET A 117 -0.75 -3.06 -15.77
C MET A 117 -0.93 -4.56 -15.43
N LYS A 118 -1.70 -4.91 -14.39
CA LYS A 118 -1.87 -6.29 -13.88
C LYS A 118 -0.54 -6.98 -13.52
N LEU A 119 0.50 -6.21 -13.20
CA LEU A 119 1.83 -6.68 -12.78
C LEU A 119 2.02 -6.70 -11.25
N TRP A 120 1.00 -6.30 -10.49
CA TRP A 120 1.04 -6.34 -9.05
C TRP A 120 0.92 -7.78 -8.55
N PHE A 121 2.04 -8.47 -8.30
CA PHE A 121 2.02 -9.84 -7.77
C PHE A 121 1.90 -9.86 -6.24
N PRO A 122 1.18 -10.83 -5.64
CA PRO A 122 1.02 -10.94 -4.19
C PRO A 122 2.34 -10.96 -3.40
N ILE A 123 3.39 -11.60 -3.95
CA ILE A 123 4.70 -11.69 -3.29
C ILE A 123 5.39 -10.32 -3.20
N VAL A 124 5.33 -9.52 -4.27
CA VAL A 124 5.85 -8.15 -4.29
C VAL A 124 5.08 -7.28 -3.30
N ALA A 125 3.75 -7.43 -3.28
CA ALA A 125 2.91 -6.72 -2.34
C ALA A 125 3.25 -7.04 -0.88
N VAL A 126 3.50 -8.30 -0.54
CA VAL A 126 3.87 -8.68 0.83
C VAL A 126 5.21 -8.05 1.23
N PHE A 127 6.21 -8.12 0.37
CA PHE A 127 7.52 -7.52 0.65
C PHE A 127 7.43 -6.01 0.87
N VAL A 128 6.74 -5.29 -0.04
CA VAL A 128 6.58 -3.83 0.05
C VAL A 128 5.78 -3.44 1.29
N ASN A 129 4.65 -4.11 1.57
CA ASN A 129 3.83 -3.81 2.75
C ASN A 129 4.56 -4.14 4.05
N MET A 130 5.37 -5.21 4.08
CA MET A 130 6.19 -5.54 5.24
C MET A 130 7.27 -4.48 5.50
N ALA A 131 7.94 -4.01 4.45
CA ALA A 131 8.95 -2.95 4.57
C ALA A 131 8.33 -1.63 5.06
N LEU A 132 7.20 -1.21 4.47
CA LEU A 132 6.48 -0.02 4.91
C LEU A 132 5.97 -0.18 6.34
N LEU A 133 5.42 -1.34 6.70
CA LEU A 133 4.97 -1.61 8.06
C LEU A 133 6.11 -1.42 9.07
N ALA A 134 7.29 -2.00 8.80
CA ALA A 134 8.46 -1.85 9.66
C ALA A 134 8.89 -0.38 9.84
N LEU A 135 8.89 0.40 8.76
CA LEU A 135 9.21 1.83 8.80
C LEU A 135 8.20 2.62 9.65
N TYR A 136 6.91 2.37 9.47
CA TYR A 136 5.87 3.02 10.28
C TYR A 136 5.90 2.56 11.74
N THR A 137 6.29 1.31 12.05
CA THR A 137 6.50 0.87 13.44
C THR A 137 7.57 1.71 14.12
N VAL A 138 8.71 1.94 13.45
CA VAL A 138 9.80 2.77 13.98
C VAL A 138 9.33 4.22 14.18
N SER A 139 8.52 4.75 13.25
CA SER A 139 7.92 6.09 13.37
C SER A 139 6.99 6.21 14.58
N VAL A 140 6.08 5.26 14.77
CA VAL A 140 5.15 5.23 15.91
C VAL A 140 5.94 5.14 17.22
N TYR A 141 6.88 4.19 17.31
CA TYR A 141 7.74 4.00 18.48
C TYR A 141 8.55 5.26 18.81
N GLY A 142 9.11 5.93 17.79
CA GLY A 142 9.85 7.17 17.99
C GLY A 142 8.98 8.33 18.49
N GLN A 143 7.74 8.44 18.03
CA GLN A 143 6.82 9.51 18.43
C GLN A 143 6.29 9.35 19.87
N ILE A 144 6.07 8.12 20.33
CA ILE A 144 5.63 7.84 21.72
C ILE A 144 6.80 7.53 22.65
N GLY A 145 8.03 7.53 22.13
CA GLY A 145 9.19 6.95 22.77
C GLY A 145 9.56 7.60 24.11
N PRO A 146 10.32 6.87 24.95
CA PRO A 146 10.76 7.37 26.23
C PRO A 146 11.86 8.43 26.11
N ASP A 147 11.93 9.27 27.13
CA ASP A 147 13.03 10.16 27.44
C ASP A 147 13.62 9.78 28.80
N TYR A 148 14.80 9.15 28.77
CA TYR A 148 15.60 8.80 29.94
C TYR A 148 16.98 9.48 29.91
N ALA A 149 17.10 10.61 29.20
CA ALA A 149 18.37 11.31 29.09
C ALA A 149 18.80 11.96 30.42
N ASP A 150 17.85 12.38 31.26
CA ASP A 150 18.10 12.91 32.60
C ASP A 150 17.51 11.95 33.65
N PRO A 151 18.34 11.35 34.54
CA PRO A 151 17.86 10.50 35.63
C PRO A 151 16.92 11.21 36.62
N ARG A 152 16.95 12.55 36.68
CA ARG A 152 16.11 13.35 37.59
C ARG A 152 14.66 13.46 37.11
N TYR A 153 14.45 13.45 35.80
CA TYR A 153 13.14 13.61 35.16
C TYR A 153 12.87 12.51 34.13
N PRO A 154 12.79 11.23 34.56
CA PRO A 154 12.53 10.14 33.65
C PRO A 154 11.10 10.19 33.09
N SER A 155 10.98 10.09 31.78
CA SER A 155 9.70 10.15 31.09
C SER A 155 9.50 8.92 30.21
N PRO A 156 8.68 7.93 30.59
CA PRO A 156 8.44 6.73 29.78
C PRO A 156 7.80 7.01 28.41
N ALA A 157 7.14 8.15 28.23
CA ALA A 157 6.53 8.57 26.97
C ALA A 157 6.41 10.09 26.94
N ALA A 158 6.24 10.67 25.74
CA ALA A 158 6.08 12.11 25.57
C ALA A 158 5.03 12.70 26.52
N TRP A 159 5.39 13.79 27.20
CA TRP A 159 4.54 14.39 28.21
C TRP A 159 3.17 14.84 27.67
N TYR A 160 3.11 15.31 26.42
CA TYR A 160 1.87 15.81 25.81
C TYR A 160 0.88 14.70 25.45
N PHE A 161 1.31 13.43 25.42
CA PHE A 161 0.39 12.30 25.36
C PHE A 161 -0.12 11.89 26.74
N ARG A 162 0.68 12.10 27.79
CA ARG A 162 0.33 11.71 29.17
C ARG A 162 -0.52 12.75 29.89
N GLN A 163 -0.20 14.03 29.71
CA GLN A 163 -0.87 15.15 30.38
C GLN A 163 -1.79 15.96 29.46
N GLY A 164 -1.74 15.68 28.15
CA GLY A 164 -2.52 16.42 27.15
C GLY A 164 -1.97 17.82 26.84
N CYS A 165 -2.68 18.54 25.97
CA CYS A 165 -2.25 19.85 25.49
C CYS A 165 -2.62 21.03 26.41
N GLY A 166 -3.32 20.79 27.53
CA GLY A 166 -3.71 21.86 28.46
C GLY A 166 -2.52 22.65 29.00
N LEU A 167 -1.41 21.97 29.30
CA LEU A 167 -0.18 22.58 29.80
C LEU A 167 0.43 23.56 28.79
N ALA A 168 0.38 23.24 27.49
CA ALA A 168 0.90 24.07 26.41
C ALA A 168 0.13 25.39 26.23
N LYS A 169 -1.08 25.52 26.78
CA LYS A 169 -1.92 26.71 26.63
C LYS A 169 -1.28 27.95 27.27
N ARG A 170 -0.63 27.78 28.43
CA ARG A 170 0.08 28.87 29.13
C ARG A 170 1.25 29.44 28.32
N TYR A 171 1.82 28.62 27.44
CA TYR A 171 2.99 28.96 26.61
C TYR A 171 2.60 29.37 25.17
N GLY A 172 1.31 29.58 24.90
CA GLY A 172 0.79 29.89 23.56
C GLY A 172 1.07 28.81 22.52
N ALA A 173 1.34 27.56 22.94
CA ALA A 173 1.78 26.46 22.08
C ALA A 173 0.72 25.36 21.92
N TYR A 174 -0.54 25.69 22.23
CA TYR A 174 -1.65 24.74 22.21
C TYR A 174 -1.86 24.09 20.83
N LYS A 175 -1.88 24.90 19.76
CA LYS A 175 -2.04 24.40 18.38
C LYS A 175 -0.86 23.50 17.98
N SER A 176 0.36 23.88 18.33
CA SER A 176 1.56 23.07 18.09
C SER A 176 1.49 21.70 18.77
N CYS A 177 0.98 21.65 20.00
CA CYS A 177 0.74 20.39 20.70
C CYS A 177 -0.34 19.54 20.02
N GLN A 178 -1.44 20.15 19.57
CA GLN A 178 -2.48 19.43 18.82
C GLN A 178 -1.95 18.85 17.51
N ILE A 179 -1.07 19.57 16.80
CA ILE A 179 -0.41 19.07 15.60
C ILE A 179 0.49 17.87 15.92
N ALA A 180 1.24 17.91 17.02
CA ALA A 180 2.07 16.79 17.46
C ALA A 180 1.23 15.55 17.85
N GLN A 181 0.07 15.75 18.49
CA GLN A 181 -0.85 14.65 18.76
C GLN A 181 -1.48 14.11 17.46
N GLY A 182 -1.85 15.01 16.56
CA GLY A 182 -2.42 14.68 15.25
C GLY A 182 -1.43 13.92 14.37
N SER A 183 -0.12 14.20 14.45
CA SER A 183 0.89 13.47 13.69
C SER A 183 0.94 12.00 14.10
N LEU A 184 0.89 11.71 15.40
CA LEU A 184 0.83 10.33 15.88
C LEU A 184 -0.45 9.64 15.41
N ALA A 185 -1.60 10.31 15.51
CA ALA A 185 -2.88 9.74 15.06
C ALA A 185 -2.85 9.40 13.57
N ALA A 186 -2.35 10.30 12.72
CA ALA A 186 -2.20 10.06 11.28
C ALA A 186 -1.21 8.91 10.99
N THR A 187 -0.12 8.83 11.75
CA THR A 187 0.86 7.73 11.63
C THR A 187 0.26 6.39 12.01
N PHE A 188 -0.48 6.35 13.12
CA PHE A 188 -1.15 5.15 13.58
C PHE A 188 -2.21 4.68 12.59
N TYR A 189 -2.98 5.61 12.01
CA TYR A 189 -3.90 5.31 10.91
C TYR A 189 -3.18 4.65 9.73
N MET A 190 -2.07 5.23 9.25
CA MET A 190 -1.26 4.64 8.18
C MET A 190 -0.71 3.27 8.57
N HIS A 191 -0.24 3.11 9.81
CA HIS A 191 0.27 1.85 10.33
C HIS A 191 -0.80 0.74 10.28
N VAL A 192 -2.03 1.04 10.73
CA VAL A 192 -3.17 0.10 10.65
C VAL A 192 -3.50 -0.25 9.20
N LEU A 193 -3.51 0.71 8.28
CA LEU A 193 -3.75 0.44 6.87
C LEU A 193 -2.70 -0.52 6.27
N TYR A 194 -1.42 -0.36 6.61
CA TYR A 194 -0.38 -1.27 6.14
C TYR A 194 -0.48 -2.67 6.77
N ILE A 195 -0.93 -2.78 8.03
CA ILE A 195 -1.26 -4.08 8.64
C ILE A 195 -2.38 -4.77 7.85
N LEU A 196 -3.44 -4.04 7.51
CA LEU A 196 -4.55 -4.59 6.73
C LEU A 196 -4.10 -5.01 5.31
N ASN A 197 -3.36 -4.14 4.61
CA ASN A 197 -2.79 -4.46 3.30
C ASN A 197 -1.89 -5.70 3.35
N LEU A 198 -1.02 -5.81 4.36
CA LEU A 198 -0.17 -6.98 4.57
C LEU A 198 -1.01 -8.24 4.83
N GLY A 199 -2.05 -8.14 5.67
CA GLY A 199 -2.96 -9.24 5.95
C GLY A 199 -3.65 -9.78 4.69
N PHE A 200 -4.18 -8.89 3.84
CA PHE A 200 -4.79 -9.29 2.57
C PHE A 200 -3.79 -9.85 1.56
N ALA A 201 -2.56 -9.36 1.56
CA ALA A 201 -1.50 -9.85 0.69
C ALA A 201 -0.99 -11.24 1.13
N ILE A 202 -0.85 -11.48 2.44
CA ILE A 202 -0.54 -12.80 3.01
C ILE A 202 -1.68 -13.78 2.73
N TYR A 203 -2.93 -13.36 2.93
CA TYR A 203 -4.10 -14.17 2.59
C TYR A 203 -4.10 -14.56 1.11
N ALA A 204 -3.73 -13.64 0.22
CA ALA A 204 -3.59 -13.91 -1.20
C ALA A 204 -2.46 -14.90 -1.53
N MET A 205 -1.44 -15.06 -0.67
CA MET A 205 -0.39 -16.06 -0.81
C MET A 205 -0.71 -17.41 -0.15
N TRP A 206 -1.75 -17.52 0.68
CA TRP A 206 -2.04 -18.77 1.39
C TRP A 206 -2.50 -19.87 0.42
N PRO A 207 -1.83 -21.04 0.35
CA PRO A 207 -2.20 -22.10 -0.59
C PRO A 207 -3.51 -22.76 -0.15
N ARG A 208 -4.58 -22.63 -0.95
CA ARG A 208 -5.83 -23.38 -0.76
C ARG A 208 -5.87 -24.60 -1.68
N LYS A 209 -6.16 -25.78 -1.10
CA LYS A 209 -6.49 -26.99 -1.87
C LYS A 209 -7.89 -26.79 -2.48
N GLY A 210 -8.01 -26.18 -3.66
CA GLY A 210 -9.30 -26.17 -4.38
C GLY A 210 -9.57 -25.02 -5.36
N SER A 211 -8.70 -24.02 -5.50
CA SER A 211 -9.00 -22.83 -6.33
C SER A 211 -8.76 -23.05 -7.83
N HIS A 212 -9.38 -24.07 -8.44
CA HIS A 212 -9.35 -24.31 -9.89
C HIS A 212 -10.66 -23.89 -10.60
N PHE A 213 -11.63 -23.26 -9.92
CA PHE A 213 -12.98 -23.09 -10.48
C PHE A 213 -13.55 -21.67 -10.51
N GLU A 214 -12.81 -20.63 -10.10
CA GLU A 214 -13.32 -19.24 -10.12
C GLU A 214 -12.53 -18.30 -11.07
N ASP A 215 -11.57 -18.82 -11.83
CA ASP A 215 -10.66 -18.01 -12.65
C ASP A 215 -11.14 -17.75 -14.09
N GLU A 216 -12.26 -18.34 -14.53
CA GLU A 216 -12.80 -18.15 -15.90
C GLU A 216 -13.99 -17.17 -16.00
N SER A 217 -14.69 -16.84 -14.91
CA SER A 217 -15.91 -16.01 -14.98
C SER A 217 -15.68 -14.49 -14.99
N ASP A 218 -14.48 -14.02 -14.65
CA ASP A 218 -14.19 -12.59 -14.44
C ASP A 218 -13.46 -11.91 -15.63
N ALA A 219 -13.35 -12.58 -16.78
CA ALA A 219 -12.77 -11.99 -17.99
C ALA A 219 -13.74 -11.03 -18.73
N GLU A 220 -15.04 -11.06 -18.41
CA GLU A 220 -16.07 -10.23 -19.05
C GLU A 220 -16.84 -9.37 -18.04
N SER A 221 -16.26 -8.29 -17.48
CA SER A 221 -17.11 -7.31 -16.78
C SER A 221 -16.56 -5.87 -16.63
N ILE A 222 -15.62 -5.41 -17.46
CA ILE A 222 -15.25 -3.98 -17.53
C ILE A 222 -15.42 -3.40 -18.95
N HIS A 223 -15.99 -4.17 -19.88
CA HIS A 223 -16.50 -3.64 -21.14
C HIS A 223 -17.93 -4.17 -21.34
N SER A 224 -18.88 -3.64 -20.56
CA SER A 224 -20.29 -3.78 -20.88
C SER A 224 -20.58 -2.96 -22.13
N THR A 225 -20.24 -3.53 -23.29
CA THR A 225 -20.99 -3.28 -24.52
C THR A 225 -22.47 -3.51 -24.21
N PRO A 226 -23.38 -2.62 -24.65
CA PRO A 226 -24.79 -2.81 -24.41
C PRO A 226 -25.23 -4.12 -25.08
N ASN A 227 -25.93 -4.94 -24.30
CA ASN A 227 -26.71 -6.12 -24.69
C ASN A 227 -26.90 -6.29 -26.20
N LEU A 228 -26.24 -7.30 -26.78
CA LEU A 228 -26.63 -7.85 -28.07
C LEU A 228 -26.58 -9.38 -28.00
N LYS A 229 -27.36 -9.95 -27.08
CA LYS A 229 -27.60 -11.40 -27.05
C LYS A 229 -29.01 -11.75 -26.55
N ASP A 230 -30.00 -11.05 -27.11
CA ASP A 230 -31.41 -11.43 -27.09
C ASP A 230 -32.12 -10.91 -28.37
N THR A 231 -31.48 -11.07 -29.53
CA THR A 231 -32.16 -10.81 -30.82
C THR A 231 -31.60 -11.68 -31.94
N GLU A 232 -31.70 -12.99 -31.79
CA GLU A 232 -31.70 -13.91 -32.92
C GLU A 232 -33.02 -14.68 -32.94
N MET A 233 -34.01 -14.07 -33.62
CA MET A 233 -35.10 -14.65 -34.40
C MET A 233 -36.33 -13.72 -34.39
N GLN A 234 -36.24 -12.64 -35.15
CA GLN A 234 -37.41 -12.12 -35.86
C GLN A 234 -36.94 -11.73 -37.26
N ALA A 235 -37.30 -12.57 -38.23
CA ALA A 235 -37.04 -12.35 -39.63
C ALA A 235 -37.78 -11.10 -40.10
N PHE A 236 -37.06 -10.00 -40.27
CA PHE A 236 -37.54 -8.85 -41.03
C PHE A 236 -37.22 -9.06 -42.51
N THR A 237 -38.29 -9.16 -43.28
CA THR A 237 -38.32 -9.29 -44.74
C THR A 237 -37.91 -7.97 -45.39
N SER A 238 -36.65 -7.84 -45.83
CA SER A 238 -36.23 -7.06 -47.02
C SER A 238 -34.71 -6.92 -47.07
N THR A 239 -34.03 -7.65 -47.95
CA THR A 239 -32.63 -7.41 -48.29
C THR A 239 -32.52 -6.35 -49.40
N PRO A 240 -31.63 -5.35 -49.29
CA PRO A 240 -31.41 -4.38 -50.36
C PRO A 240 -30.67 -5.02 -51.55
N PHE A 241 -31.14 -4.70 -52.75
CA PHE A 241 -30.62 -5.20 -54.02
C PHE A 241 -29.29 -4.49 -54.34
N THR A 242 -28.18 -5.23 -54.39
CA THR A 242 -26.95 -4.76 -55.04
C THR A 242 -26.78 -5.50 -56.36
N PRO A 243 -26.58 -4.81 -57.50
CA PRO A 243 -26.44 -5.47 -58.78
C PRO A 243 -25.10 -6.21 -58.83
N ARG A 244 -25.18 -7.54 -58.76
CA ARG A 244 -24.04 -8.46 -58.84
C ARG A 244 -23.62 -8.59 -60.31
N THR A 245 -22.39 -8.16 -60.63
CA THR A 245 -21.77 -8.38 -61.94
C THR A 245 -21.61 -9.89 -62.19
N GLN A 246 -22.06 -10.36 -63.35
CA GLN A 246 -22.16 -11.79 -63.70
C GLN A 246 -20.82 -12.47 -64.05
N ALA A 247 -19.67 -11.94 -63.61
CA ALA A 247 -18.38 -12.36 -64.14
C ALA A 247 -17.77 -13.62 -63.47
N PHE A 248 -18.33 -14.15 -62.37
CA PHE A 248 -17.66 -15.21 -61.58
C PHE A 248 -18.43 -16.53 -61.45
N HIS A 249 -19.55 -16.72 -62.16
CA HIS A 249 -20.32 -17.98 -62.07
C HIS A 249 -19.79 -19.13 -62.95
N THR A 250 -18.63 -18.98 -63.62
CA THR A 250 -18.10 -20.01 -64.53
C THR A 250 -16.94 -20.84 -63.97
N LEU A 251 -16.45 -20.57 -62.75
CA LEU A 251 -15.30 -21.30 -62.20
C LEU A 251 -15.64 -22.50 -61.32
N ASP A 252 -16.89 -22.71 -60.91
CA ASP A 252 -17.27 -23.87 -60.08
C ASP A 252 -17.58 -25.15 -60.87
N ARG A 253 -17.33 -25.17 -62.19
CA ARG A 253 -17.59 -26.35 -63.02
C ARG A 253 -16.33 -27.21 -63.20
N LYS A 254 -16.20 -28.18 -62.29
CA LYS A 254 -15.46 -29.47 -62.39
C LYS A 254 -13.93 -29.44 -62.21
N LEU A 255 -13.49 -29.96 -61.06
CA LEU A 255 -12.25 -30.75 -60.99
C LEU A 255 -12.61 -32.25 -60.86
N PRO A 256 -12.13 -33.13 -61.75
CA PRO A 256 -12.41 -34.56 -61.70
C PRO A 256 -11.51 -35.30 -60.69
N LEU A 257 -12.13 -36.19 -59.93
CA LEU A 257 -11.65 -37.45 -59.34
C LEU A 257 -10.15 -37.75 -59.51
N ARG A 258 -9.37 -37.65 -58.43
CA ARG A 258 -8.13 -38.44 -58.29
C ARG A 258 -8.48 -39.75 -57.59
N GLN A 259 -8.27 -40.83 -58.34
CA GLN A 259 -8.62 -42.21 -58.06
C GLN A 259 -7.99 -42.77 -56.77
N GLU A 260 -8.71 -43.75 -56.24
CA GLU A 260 -8.37 -44.72 -55.20
C GLU A 260 -6.89 -45.12 -55.14
N VAL A 261 -6.29 -45.02 -53.94
CA VAL A 261 -5.18 -45.89 -53.55
C VAL A 261 -5.79 -46.96 -52.65
N ARG A 262 -5.89 -48.17 -53.19
CA ARG A 262 -6.33 -49.40 -52.53
C ARG A 262 -5.25 -49.87 -51.53
N GLU A 263 -5.61 -50.03 -50.26
CA GLU A 263 -4.90 -50.86 -49.30
C GLU A 263 -5.54 -52.26 -49.19
N TYR A 264 -4.72 -53.24 -48.79
CA TYR A 264 -4.93 -54.70 -48.58
C TYR A 264 -4.74 -55.58 -49.84
N ARG A 265 -3.75 -56.49 -49.91
CA ARG A 265 -3.31 -57.53 -48.95
C ARG A 265 -1.81 -57.80 -49.05
#